data_AF-A0A8T5BW23-F1
#
_entry.id   AF-A0A8T5BW23-F1
#
_cell.length_a   1.000
_cell.length_b   1.000
_cell.length_c   1.000
_cell.angle_alpha   90.00
_cell.angle_beta   90.00
_cell.angle_gamma   90.00
#
_symmetry.space_group_name_H-M   'P 1'
#
loop_
_entity.id
_entity.type
_entity.pdbx_description
1 polymer ?
#
loop_
_entity_poly.entity_id
_entity_poly.type
_entity_poly.pdbx_seq_one_letter_code
_entity_poly.pdbx_strand_id
1 'polypeptide(L)'
;MISILVQAMSKEDTIKKIEENILKRVKTDRLMWFSMWFLACLVTFGAALFLMIYLLVERRNRHFSRQRELESLLIAHYKLETSELPVDALNNRNALMWAISSPTIAPIFIIAYFLSRDLIQHNEHQRILFEKILENRVNKKPLLNIKRCITITVVTLGLGIIYWLYEIFNAYNRHFKEQWMLEDEILKNLKMGN
;
A
#
# COMPACT_ATOMS: atom_id res chain seq x y z
N MET A 1 19.56 -0.61 12.79
CA MET A 1 19.40 0.19 14.03
C MET A 1 18.04 0.00 14.71
N ILE A 2 16.91 -0.05 13.99
CA ILE A 2 15.57 -0.29 14.59
C ILE A 2 15.48 -1.68 15.26
N SER A 3 16.09 -2.71 14.66
CA SER A 3 16.05 -4.09 15.18
C SER A 3 16.62 -4.25 16.61
N ILE A 4 17.59 -3.43 17.01
CA ILE A 4 18.23 -3.54 18.35
C ILE A 4 17.38 -2.84 19.42
N LEU A 5 16.74 -1.72 19.08
CA LEU A 5 15.89 -0.95 20.01
C LEU A 5 14.59 -1.68 20.36
N VAL A 6 14.03 -2.46 19.43
CA VAL A 6 12.80 -3.24 19.68
C VAL A 6 13.08 -4.46 20.56
N GLN A 7 14.29 -5.02 20.52
CA GLN A 7 14.66 -6.22 21.29
C GLN A 7 14.77 -5.99 22.81
N ALA A 8 14.86 -4.73 23.26
CA ALA A 8 14.93 -4.35 24.67
C ALA A 8 13.58 -3.88 25.27
N MET A 9 12.50 -3.90 24.49
CA MET A 9 11.19 -3.45 24.95
C MET A 9 10.42 -4.55 25.69
N SER A 10 9.64 -4.15 26.71
CA SER A 10 8.70 -5.06 27.35
C SER A 10 7.60 -5.49 26.37
N LYS A 11 7.01 -6.68 26.58
CA LYS A 11 5.90 -7.19 25.75
C LYS A 11 4.74 -6.19 25.70
N GLU A 12 4.45 -5.54 26.83
CA GLU A 12 3.39 -4.54 26.98
C GLU A 12 3.67 -3.26 26.18
N ASP A 13 4.91 -2.75 26.25
CA ASP A 13 5.32 -1.59 25.45
C ASP A 13 5.25 -1.87 23.95
N THR A 14 5.59 -3.10 23.51
CA THR A 14 5.50 -3.48 22.10
C THR A 14 4.05 -3.54 21.62
N ILE A 15 3.13 -4.11 22.43
CA ILE A 15 1.69 -4.13 22.09
C ILE A 15 1.14 -2.70 22.00
N LYS A 16 1.52 -1.82 22.93
CA LYS A 16 1.11 -0.41 22.90
C LYS A 16 1.58 0.28 21.62
N LYS A 17 2.84 0.08 21.20
CA LYS A 17 3.33 0.64 19.93
C LYS A 17 2.62 0.08 18.70
N ILE A 18 2.25 -1.21 18.72
CA ILE A 18 1.44 -1.83 17.66
C ILE A 18 0.08 -1.13 17.57
N GLU A 19 -0.61 -0.95 18.70
CA GLU A 19 -1.89 -0.25 18.76
C GLU A 19 -1.77 1.20 18.26
N GLU A 20 -0.77 1.94 18.73
CA GLU A 20 -0.49 3.30 18.26
C GLU A 20 -0.22 3.36 16.75
N ASN A 21 0.52 2.39 16.19
CA ASN A 21 0.76 2.33 14.76
C ASN A 21 -0.53 2.05 13.98
N ILE A 22 -1.37 1.10 14.42
CA ILE A 22 -2.65 0.77 13.76
C ILE A 22 -3.56 2.00 13.75
N LEU A 23 -3.62 2.78 14.84
CA LEU A 23 -4.41 4.02 14.89
C LEU A 23 -3.97 5.06 13.84
N LYS A 24 -2.69 5.06 13.40
CA LYS A 24 -2.20 5.96 12.33
C LYS A 24 -2.82 5.63 10.97
N ARG A 25 -3.47 4.48 10.77
CA ARG A 25 -4.09 4.08 9.49
C ARG A 25 -5.13 5.09 9.00
N VAL A 26 -5.89 5.72 9.90
CA VAL A 26 -6.90 6.74 9.57
C VAL A 26 -6.30 7.92 8.79
N LYS A 27 -5.04 8.29 9.08
CA LYS A 27 -4.35 9.40 8.43
C LYS A 27 -3.53 8.98 7.21
N THR A 28 -3.08 7.73 7.16
CA THR A 28 -2.14 7.23 6.15
C THR A 28 -2.86 6.54 4.99
N ASP A 29 -3.93 5.80 5.27
CA ASP A 29 -4.63 4.92 4.34
C ASP A 29 -5.89 5.60 3.78
N ARG A 30 -5.73 6.82 3.28
CA ARG A 30 -6.86 7.62 2.78
C ARG A 30 -7.46 6.97 1.52
N LEU A 31 -8.74 6.60 1.61
CA LEU A 31 -9.51 6.12 0.47
C LEU A 31 -9.74 7.27 -0.52
N MET A 32 -9.56 7.00 -1.80
CA MET A 32 -9.78 7.99 -2.86
C MET A 32 -10.73 7.44 -3.91
N TRP A 33 -11.60 8.29 -4.45
CA TRP A 33 -12.62 7.90 -5.42
C TRP A 33 -12.17 8.31 -6.82
N PHE A 34 -11.93 7.34 -7.71
CA PHE A 34 -11.48 7.62 -9.07
C PHE A 34 -12.44 8.57 -9.82
N SER A 35 -13.75 8.34 -9.71
CA SER A 35 -14.77 9.15 -10.38
C SER A 35 -14.71 10.63 -10.02
N MET A 36 -14.50 10.94 -8.73
CA MET A 36 -14.36 12.32 -8.26
C MET A 36 -13.14 13.00 -8.90
N TRP A 37 -11.99 12.33 -8.92
CA TRP A 37 -10.77 12.87 -9.52
C TRP A 37 -10.85 12.98 -11.04
N PHE A 38 -11.50 12.02 -11.69
CA PHE A 38 -11.75 12.06 -13.12
C PHE A 38 -12.61 13.27 -13.50
N LEU A 39 -13.72 13.50 -12.80
CA LEU A 39 -14.57 14.68 -13.02
C LEU A 39 -13.82 15.98 -12.71
N ALA A 40 -13.04 16.02 -11.63
CA ALA A 40 -12.20 17.18 -11.32
C ALA A 40 -11.18 17.47 -12.44
N CYS A 41 -10.60 16.44 -13.06
CA CYS A 41 -9.72 16.62 -14.22
C CYS A 41 -10.48 17.22 -15.40
N LEU A 42 -11.71 16.82 -15.67
CA LEU A 42 -12.52 17.41 -16.74
C LEU A 42 -12.80 18.89 -16.49
N VAL A 43 -13.25 19.24 -15.27
CA VAL A 43 -13.59 20.63 -14.90
C VAL A 43 -12.37 21.55 -14.91
N THR A 44 -11.20 21.02 -14.57
CA THR A 44 -9.95 21.79 -14.47
C THR A 44 -9.04 21.67 -15.70
N PHE A 45 -9.54 21.11 -16.81
CA PHE A 45 -8.78 20.87 -18.03
C PHE A 45 -7.45 20.13 -17.79
N GLY A 46 -7.49 19.12 -16.91
CA GLY A 46 -6.35 18.27 -16.58
C GLY A 46 -5.51 18.75 -15.40
N ALA A 47 -5.70 19.96 -14.85
CA ALA A 47 -4.89 20.41 -13.71
C ALA A 47 -5.04 19.51 -12.47
N ALA A 48 -6.23 18.97 -12.22
CA ALA A 48 -6.46 18.04 -11.12
C ALA A 48 -5.71 16.69 -11.28
N LEU A 49 -5.19 16.36 -12.47
CA LEU A 49 -4.38 15.15 -12.69
C LEU A 49 -3.10 15.19 -11.84
N PHE A 50 -2.44 16.34 -11.78
CA PHE A 50 -1.22 16.52 -11.00
C PHE A 50 -1.49 16.27 -9.51
N LEU A 51 -2.57 16.85 -8.98
CA LEU A 51 -2.97 16.65 -7.58
C LEU A 51 -3.38 15.19 -7.32
N MET A 52 -4.09 14.58 -8.25
CA MET A 52 -4.48 13.17 -8.17
C MET A 52 -3.25 12.26 -8.06
N ILE A 53 -2.26 12.42 -8.96
CA ILE A 53 -1.03 11.63 -8.96
C ILE A 53 -0.19 11.90 -7.70
N TYR A 54 -0.07 13.17 -7.29
CA TYR A 54 0.59 13.53 -6.04
C TYR A 54 0.01 12.75 -4.85
N LEU A 55 -1.32 12.79 -4.68
CA LEU A 55 -2.00 12.13 -3.57
C LEU A 55 -1.92 10.60 -3.63
N LEU A 56 -1.94 10.02 -4.84
CA LEU A 56 -1.73 8.58 -5.05
C LEU A 56 -0.35 8.11 -4.57
N VAL A 57 0.70 8.84 -4.97
CA VAL A 57 2.07 8.49 -4.59
C VAL A 57 2.29 8.76 -3.10
N GLU A 58 1.78 9.89 -2.59
CA GLU A 58 1.88 10.25 -1.18
C GLU A 58 1.19 9.21 -0.28
N ARG A 59 -0.06 8.80 -0.60
CA ARG A 59 -0.77 7.80 0.22
C ARG A 59 -0.04 6.46 0.23
N ARG A 60 0.50 6.02 -0.92
CA ARG A 60 1.30 4.80 -1.02
C ARG A 60 2.50 4.89 -0.09
N ASN A 61 3.26 5.98 -0.15
CA ASN A 61 4.46 6.15 0.67
C ASN A 61 4.14 6.12 2.16
N ARG A 62 3.10 6.85 2.57
CA ARG A 62 2.65 6.91 3.97
C ARG A 62 2.22 5.54 4.47
N HIS A 63 1.43 4.82 3.67
CA HIS A 63 1.00 3.46 3.98
C HIS A 63 2.19 2.50 4.13
N PHE A 64 3.10 2.40 3.15
CA PHE A 64 4.22 1.46 3.22
C PHE A 64 5.21 1.82 4.33
N SER A 65 5.39 3.11 4.64
CA SER A 65 6.22 3.52 5.76
C SER A 65 5.61 3.09 7.10
N ARG A 66 4.29 3.22 7.27
CA ARG A 66 3.59 2.75 8.47
C ARG A 66 3.66 1.24 8.59
N GLN A 67 3.47 0.53 7.48
CA GLN A 67 3.50 -0.92 7.46
C GLN A 67 4.87 -1.48 7.83
N ARG A 68 5.96 -0.95 7.29
CA ARG A 68 7.31 -1.37 7.70
C ARG A 68 7.56 -1.21 9.21
N GLU A 69 7.02 -0.14 9.82
CA GLU A 69 7.07 0.02 11.28
C GLU A 69 6.25 -1.08 11.98
N LEU A 70 5.00 -1.32 11.55
CA LEU A 70 4.12 -2.35 12.12
C LEU A 70 4.73 -3.75 12.01
N GLU A 71 5.20 -4.11 10.82
CA GLU A 71 5.81 -5.41 10.51
C GLU A 71 7.04 -5.64 11.39
N SER A 72 7.89 -4.62 11.59
CA SER A 72 9.05 -4.73 12.48
C SER A 72 8.66 -5.02 13.94
N LEU A 73 7.56 -4.43 14.42
CA LEU A 73 7.03 -4.68 15.76
C LEU A 73 6.43 -6.09 15.87
N LEU A 74 5.71 -6.54 14.84
CA LEU A 74 5.12 -7.88 14.80
C LEU A 74 6.18 -8.98 14.72
N ILE A 75 7.19 -8.81 13.86
CA ILE A 75 8.32 -9.74 13.74
C ILE A 75 9.02 -9.90 15.09
N ALA A 76 9.26 -8.78 15.79
CA ALA A 76 9.87 -8.82 17.11
C ALA A 76 8.96 -9.46 18.17
N HIS A 77 7.66 -9.17 18.15
CA HIS A 77 6.70 -9.74 19.10
C HIS A 77 6.55 -11.26 18.95
N TYR A 78 6.36 -11.73 17.72
CA TYR A 78 6.20 -13.15 17.40
C TYR A 78 7.54 -13.88 17.24
N LYS A 79 8.68 -13.19 17.40
CA LYS A 79 10.04 -13.72 17.25
C LYS A 79 10.25 -14.47 15.93
N LEU A 80 9.73 -13.92 14.84
CA LEU A 80 9.81 -14.53 13.52
C LEU A 80 11.23 -14.46 12.97
N GLU A 81 11.66 -15.54 12.30
CA GLU A 81 12.96 -15.56 11.62
C GLU A 81 12.93 -14.69 10.36
N THR A 82 13.79 -13.67 10.33
CA THR A 82 13.86 -12.68 9.25
C THR A 82 14.49 -13.23 7.97
N SER A 83 15.30 -14.29 8.06
CA SER A 83 15.90 -15.00 6.92
C SER A 83 14.86 -15.58 5.96
N GLU A 84 13.68 -15.93 6.47
CA GLU A 84 12.58 -16.52 5.71
C GLU A 84 11.55 -15.50 5.22
N LEU A 85 11.70 -14.22 5.59
CA LEU A 85 10.79 -13.15 5.21
C LEU A 85 11.37 -12.39 4.01
N PRO A 86 10.58 -12.12 2.96
CA PRO A 86 11.04 -11.29 1.85
C PRO A 86 11.41 -9.90 2.38
N VAL A 87 12.46 -9.27 1.86
CA VAL A 87 12.79 -7.90 2.24
C VAL A 87 11.87 -6.93 1.48
N ASP A 88 11.10 -6.10 2.20
CA ASP A 88 10.37 -5.01 1.55
C ASP A 88 11.35 -3.89 1.15
N ALA A 89 11.86 -3.97 -0.08
CA ALA A 89 12.83 -3.03 -0.66
C ALA A 89 12.19 -1.76 -1.25
N LEU A 90 10.90 -1.51 -0.97
CA LEU A 90 10.13 -0.44 -1.60
C LEU A 90 10.41 0.93 -0.95
N ASN A 91 11.30 1.70 -1.57
CA ASN A 91 11.62 3.06 -1.14
C ASN A 91 10.46 4.05 -1.36
N ASN A 92 10.50 5.14 -0.58
CA ASN A 92 9.59 6.27 -0.77
C ASN A 92 9.90 6.99 -2.08
N ARG A 93 8.85 7.28 -2.86
CA ARG A 93 8.95 8.03 -4.12
C ARG A 93 8.73 9.53 -3.88
N ASN A 94 9.40 10.40 -4.61
CA ASN A 94 9.12 11.84 -4.53
C ASN A 94 7.77 12.16 -5.21
N ALA A 95 6.70 12.33 -4.43
CA ALA A 95 5.35 12.52 -4.95
C ALA A 95 5.21 13.74 -5.87
N LEU A 96 5.95 14.83 -5.59
CA LEU A 96 5.93 16.04 -6.41
C LEU A 96 6.54 15.81 -7.79
N MET A 97 7.69 15.13 -7.85
CA MET A 97 8.33 14.78 -9.13
C MET A 97 7.44 13.88 -9.99
N TRP A 98 6.73 12.95 -9.36
CA TRP A 98 5.81 12.04 -10.03
C TRP A 98 4.58 12.79 -10.57
N ALA A 99 4.04 13.74 -9.80
CA ALA A 99 2.96 14.59 -10.25
C ALA A 99 3.38 15.46 -11.45
N ILE A 100 4.48 16.21 -11.34
CA ILE A 100 4.95 17.13 -12.39
C ILE A 100 5.32 16.38 -13.68
N SER A 101 5.79 15.14 -13.59
CA SER A 101 6.11 14.32 -14.76
C SER A 101 4.88 13.74 -15.47
N SER A 102 3.65 13.96 -14.98
CA SER A 102 2.44 13.33 -15.53
C SER A 102 1.67 14.03 -16.67
N PRO A 103 2.14 15.11 -17.37
CA PRO A 103 1.30 15.76 -18.39
C PRO A 103 1.10 14.95 -19.67
N THR A 104 1.90 13.90 -19.91
CA THR A 104 1.84 13.13 -21.16
C THR A 104 1.59 11.64 -20.89
N ILE A 105 1.09 10.93 -21.90
CA ILE A 105 0.67 9.52 -21.79
C ILE A 105 1.82 8.61 -21.36
N ALA A 106 3.03 8.80 -21.91
CA ALA A 106 4.16 7.92 -21.62
C ALA A 106 4.61 7.95 -20.15
N PRO A 107 4.82 9.11 -19.50
CA PRO A 107 5.02 9.17 -18.07
C PRO A 107 3.85 8.63 -17.23
N ILE A 108 2.59 8.90 -17.59
CA ILE A 108 1.44 8.35 -16.84
C ILE A 108 1.46 6.82 -16.91
N PHE A 109 1.80 6.24 -18.06
CA PHE A 109 1.98 4.79 -18.23
C PHE A 109 3.05 4.25 -17.28
N ILE A 110 4.22 4.90 -17.22
CA ILE A 110 5.31 4.53 -16.31
C ILE A 110 4.84 4.62 -14.85
N ILE A 111 4.14 5.69 -14.49
CA ILE A 111 3.61 5.90 -13.14
C ILE A 111 2.62 4.79 -12.78
N ALA A 112 1.67 4.49 -13.66
CA ALA A 112 0.67 3.45 -13.47
C ALA A 112 1.31 2.06 -13.31
N TYR A 113 2.33 1.76 -14.13
CA TYR A 113 3.10 0.53 -14.02
C TYR A 113 3.79 0.39 -12.66
N PHE A 114 4.53 1.41 -12.23
CA PHE A 114 5.23 1.36 -10.94
C PHE A 114 4.28 1.31 -9.75
N LEU A 115 3.20 2.10 -9.74
CA LEU A 115 2.21 2.06 -8.66
C LEU A 115 1.54 0.70 -8.55
N SER A 116 1.27 0.05 -9.69
CA SER A 116 0.70 -1.30 -9.73
C SER A 116 1.69 -2.36 -9.23
N ARG A 117 2.93 -2.29 -9.72
CA ARG A 117 3.99 -3.23 -9.35
C ARG A 117 4.32 -3.14 -7.87
N ASP A 118 4.46 -1.92 -7.36
CA ASP A 118 4.72 -1.64 -5.95
C ASP A 118 3.64 -2.23 -5.05
N LEU A 119 2.35 -2.07 -5.41
CA LEU A 119 1.25 -2.63 -4.63
C LEU A 119 1.28 -4.17 -4.63
N ILE A 120 1.54 -4.80 -5.79
CA ILE A 120 1.62 -6.26 -5.88
C ILE A 120 2.78 -6.80 -5.06
N GLN A 121 3.96 -6.17 -5.15
CA GLN A 121 5.14 -6.57 -4.39
C GLN A 121 4.91 -6.43 -2.88
N HIS A 122 4.34 -5.31 -2.45
CA HIS A 122 4.01 -5.08 -1.04
C HIS A 122 2.98 -6.10 -0.54
N ASN A 123 1.90 -6.33 -1.28
CA ASN A 123 0.86 -7.28 -0.88
C ASN A 123 1.39 -8.72 -0.79
N GLU A 124 2.28 -9.13 -1.69
CA GLU A 124 2.88 -10.47 -1.64
C GLU A 124 3.82 -10.63 -0.44
N HIS A 125 4.63 -9.60 -0.14
CA HIS A 125 5.44 -9.56 1.08
C HIS A 125 4.55 -9.74 2.33
N GLN A 126 3.48 -8.95 2.41
CA GLN A 126 2.58 -8.97 3.56
C GLN A 126 1.79 -10.27 3.68
N ARG A 127 1.42 -10.88 2.56
CA ARG A 127 0.77 -12.18 2.54
C ARG A 127 1.64 -13.22 3.25
N ILE A 128 2.92 -13.29 2.93
CA ILE A 128 3.86 -14.25 3.53
C ILE A 128 4.01 -13.99 5.03
N LEU A 129 4.14 -12.73 5.45
CA LEU A 129 4.24 -12.37 6.86
C LEU A 129 2.97 -12.72 7.64
N PHE A 130 1.80 -12.28 7.15
CA PHE A 130 0.52 -12.47 7.84
C PHE A 130 0.06 -13.93 7.81
N GLU A 131 0.44 -14.73 6.81
CA GLU A 131 0.19 -16.18 6.84
C GLU A 131 0.90 -16.87 8.02
N LYS A 132 2.11 -16.41 8.39
CA LYS A 132 2.83 -16.91 9.57
C LYS A 132 2.17 -16.48 10.89
N ILE A 133 1.55 -15.29 10.93
CA ILE A 133 0.94 -14.73 12.15
C ILE A 133 -0.50 -15.24 12.36
N LEU A 134 -1.27 -15.39 11.28
CA LEU A 134 -2.71 -15.67 11.31
C LEU A 134 -3.09 -17.06 10.75
N GLU A 135 -2.13 -17.97 10.61
CA GLU A 135 -2.35 -19.37 10.23
C GLU A 135 -3.28 -19.55 9.00
N ASN A 136 -2.91 -18.94 7.87
CA ASN A 136 -3.63 -19.02 6.58
C ASN A 136 -5.00 -18.34 6.46
N ARG A 137 -5.35 -17.40 7.35
CA ARG A 137 -6.58 -16.59 7.21
C ARG A 137 -6.47 -15.43 6.20
N VAL A 138 -5.36 -15.33 5.47
CA VAL A 138 -5.10 -14.24 4.53
C VAL A 138 -5.75 -14.53 3.18
N ASN A 139 -6.51 -13.57 2.67
CA ASN A 139 -7.14 -13.68 1.36
C ASN A 139 -6.09 -13.66 0.23
N LYS A 140 -6.21 -14.60 -0.72
CA LYS A 140 -5.28 -14.76 -1.85
C LYS A 140 -5.74 -14.08 -3.14
N LYS A 141 -6.75 -13.20 -3.08
CA LYS A 141 -7.32 -12.58 -4.27
C LYS A 141 -6.30 -11.68 -4.96
N PRO A 142 -6.11 -11.81 -6.29
CA PRO A 142 -5.21 -10.92 -7.01
C PRO A 142 -5.73 -9.49 -6.97
N LEU A 143 -4.87 -8.55 -6.54
CA LEU A 143 -5.24 -7.14 -6.43
C LEU A 143 -5.45 -6.47 -7.79
N LEU A 144 -4.58 -6.77 -8.76
CA LEU A 144 -4.57 -6.14 -10.08
C LEU A 144 -3.93 -7.07 -11.12
N ASN A 145 -4.46 -7.07 -12.35
CA ASN A 145 -3.85 -7.77 -13.48
C ASN A 145 -3.09 -6.76 -14.37
N ILE A 146 -1.78 -6.61 -14.12
CA ILE A 146 -0.96 -5.62 -14.84
C ILE A 146 -0.96 -5.92 -16.34
N LYS A 147 -0.86 -7.20 -16.73
CA LYS A 147 -0.84 -7.62 -18.14
C LYS A 147 -2.10 -7.14 -18.86
N ARG A 148 -3.28 -7.35 -18.27
CA ARG A 148 -4.56 -6.86 -18.82
C ARG A 148 -4.54 -5.34 -18.99
N CYS A 149 -4.06 -4.60 -17.99
CA CYS A 149 -4.00 -3.14 -18.07
C CYS A 149 -3.07 -2.67 -19.19
N ILE A 150 -1.86 -3.23 -19.27
CA ILE A 150 -0.90 -2.95 -20.35
C ILE A 150 -1.53 -3.25 -21.71
N THR A 151 -2.14 -4.42 -21.89
CA THR A 151 -2.78 -4.82 -23.16
C THR A 151 -3.85 -3.83 -23.57
N ILE A 152 -4.76 -3.46 -22.65
CA ILE A 152 -5.82 -2.48 -22.94
C ILE A 152 -5.22 -1.13 -23.32
N THR A 153 -4.24 -0.63 -22.56
CA THR A 153 -3.60 0.66 -22.85
C THR A 153 -2.89 0.67 -24.20
N VAL A 154 -2.18 -0.41 -24.57
CA VAL A 154 -1.48 -0.51 -25.86
C VAL A 154 -2.46 -0.62 -27.03
N VAL A 155 -3.45 -1.51 -26.94
CA VAL A 155 -4.44 -1.74 -28.02
C VAL A 155 -5.28 -0.48 -28.29
N THR A 156 -5.50 0.34 -27.27
CA THR A 156 -6.26 1.59 -27.36
C THR A 156 -5.38 2.83 -27.58
N LEU A 157 -4.10 2.64 -27.95
CA LEU A 157 -3.14 3.72 -28.22
C LEU A 157 -3.05 4.76 -27.10
N GLY A 158 -3.13 4.29 -25.85
CA GLY A 158 -2.99 5.12 -24.65
C GLY A 158 -4.30 5.42 -23.92
N LEU A 159 -5.47 5.33 -24.56
CA LEU A 159 -6.76 5.66 -23.92
C LEU A 159 -7.08 4.75 -22.72
N GLY A 160 -6.62 3.50 -22.77
CA GLY A 160 -6.75 2.52 -21.69
C GLY A 160 -6.06 2.91 -20.39
N ILE A 161 -5.26 3.99 -20.37
CA ILE A 161 -4.66 4.52 -19.14
C ILE A 161 -5.72 4.96 -18.12
N ILE A 162 -6.88 5.43 -18.59
CA ILE A 162 -8.01 5.82 -17.72
C ILE A 162 -8.52 4.59 -16.95
N TYR A 163 -8.70 3.46 -17.65
CA TYR A 163 -9.08 2.19 -17.03
C TYR A 163 -8.02 1.70 -16.05
N TRP A 164 -6.73 1.81 -16.41
CA TRP A 164 -5.65 1.39 -15.51
C TRP A 164 -5.61 2.24 -14.23
N LEU A 165 -5.76 3.56 -14.33
CA LEU A 165 -5.85 4.42 -13.15
C LEU A 165 -7.06 4.04 -12.29
N TYR A 166 -8.23 3.77 -12.87
CA TYR A 166 -9.38 3.24 -12.14
C TYR A 166 -9.05 1.96 -11.36
N GLU A 167 -8.37 0.98 -11.99
CA GLU A 167 -7.96 -0.26 -11.34
C GLU A 167 -6.98 0.00 -10.18
N ILE A 168 -6.00 0.88 -10.36
CA ILE A 168 -5.04 1.25 -9.30
C ILE A 168 -5.77 1.84 -8.10
N PHE A 169 -6.68 2.79 -8.32
CA PHE A 169 -7.46 3.41 -7.25
C PHE A 169 -8.20 2.36 -6.41
N ASN A 170 -8.91 1.47 -7.09
CA ASN A 170 -9.70 0.44 -6.44
C ASN A 170 -8.84 -0.63 -5.78
N ALA A 171 -7.71 -1.02 -6.38
CA ALA A 171 -6.79 -1.99 -5.81
C ALA A 171 -6.21 -1.51 -4.48
N TYR A 172 -5.70 -0.28 -4.42
CA TYR A 172 -5.22 0.31 -3.15
C TYR A 172 -6.35 0.43 -2.11
N ASN A 173 -7.53 0.89 -2.51
CA ASN A 173 -8.66 1.02 -1.59
C ASN A 173 -9.11 -0.33 -1.02
N ARG A 174 -9.12 -1.40 -1.83
CA ARG A 174 -9.42 -2.77 -1.37
C ARG A 174 -8.34 -3.26 -0.42
N HIS A 175 -7.08 -3.13 -0.81
CA HIS A 175 -5.93 -3.54 0.01
C HIS A 175 -5.97 -2.88 1.40
N PHE A 176 -6.19 -1.56 1.49
CA PHE A 176 -6.30 -0.87 2.78
C PHE A 176 -7.45 -1.44 3.64
N LYS A 177 -8.62 -1.70 3.05
CA LYS A 177 -9.75 -2.26 3.78
C LYS A 177 -9.47 -3.67 4.28
N GLU A 178 -8.91 -4.53 3.43
CA GLU A 178 -8.52 -5.90 3.80
C GLU A 178 -7.50 -5.87 4.93
N GLN A 179 -6.54 -4.97 4.86
CA GLN A 179 -5.50 -4.80 5.86
C GLN A 179 -6.01 -4.27 7.18
N TRP A 180 -7.00 -3.36 7.17
CA TRP A 180 -7.63 -2.92 8.41
C TRP A 180 -8.28 -4.08 9.15
N MET A 181 -8.93 -5.00 8.44
CA MET A 181 -9.53 -6.20 9.04
C MET A 181 -8.45 -7.12 9.65
N LEU A 182 -7.34 -7.35 8.94
CA LEU A 182 -6.23 -8.16 9.45
C LEU A 182 -5.56 -7.52 10.67
N GLU A 183 -5.31 -6.21 10.63
CA GLU A 183 -4.76 -5.45 11.76
C GLU A 183 -5.65 -5.52 13.00
N ASP A 184 -6.97 -5.43 12.81
CA ASP A 184 -7.94 -5.53 13.90
C ASP A 184 -7.95 -6.96 14.49
N GLU A 185 -7.84 -8.01 13.66
CA GLU A 185 -7.72 -9.39 14.13
C GLU A 185 -6.41 -9.62 14.90
N ILE A 186 -5.28 -9.11 14.39
CA ILE A 186 -3.98 -9.19 15.06
C ILE A 186 -4.06 -8.49 16.43
N LEU A 187 -4.56 -7.26 16.48
CA LEU A 187 -4.65 -6.51 17.74
C LEU A 187 -5.56 -7.22 18.75
N LYS A 188 -6.66 -7.81 18.28
CA LYS A 188 -7.55 -8.63 19.11
C LYS A 188 -6.82 -9.85 19.68
N ASN A 189 -6.08 -10.59 18.85
CA ASN A 189 -5.33 -11.77 19.28
C ASN A 189 -4.23 -11.40 20.30
N LEU A 190 -3.54 -10.28 20.09
CA LEU A 190 -2.53 -9.77 21.02
C LEU A 190 -3.11 -9.42 22.40
N LYS A 191 -4.33 -8.86 22.44
CA LYS A 191 -5.02 -8.49 23.68
C LYS A 191 -5.65 -9.68 24.41
N MET A 192 -6.03 -10.74 23.69
CA MET A 192 -6.60 -11.97 24.29
C MET A 192 -5.54 -13.00 24.70
N GLY A 193 -4.35 -12.97 24.10
CA GLY A 193 -3.21 -13.83 24.43
C GLY A 193 -2.28 -13.28 25.53
N ASN A 194 -2.71 -12.22 26.20
CA ASN A 194 -2.16 -11.67 27.44
C ASN A 194 -3.14 -11.95 28.58
#